data_AF-A0A955KT30-F1
#
_entry.id   AF-A0A955KT30-F1
#
_cell.length_a   1.000
_cell.length_b   1.000
_cell.length_c   1.000
_cell.angle_alpha   90.00
_cell.angle_beta   90.00
_cell.angle_gamma   90.00
#
_symmetry.space_group_name_H-M   'P 1'
#
loop_
_entity.id
_entity.type
_entity.pdbx_description
1 polymer ?
#
loop_
_entity_poly.entity_id
_entity_poly.type
_entity_poly.pdbx_seq_one_letter_code
_entity_poly.pdbx_strand_id
1 'polypeptide(L)'
;MENLGIDIKLIASQAVSFVLFFFIFKKFISTPLIKFLQNKKKEEELREKLAEELKDRKAKLEAKDLALEKEKKQAFDKAVKENNTRAQKLKDELIAQAKIEAQKLIDEAKASIEQERKQMYADMKKHIVDLSMIVVSSALKDLLSPEAQKTVTQNLIKYIPEKTKLEN
;
A
#
# COMPACT_ATOMS: atom_id res chain seq x y z
N MET A 1 -88.27 22.26 79.20
CA MET A 1 -87.03 23.01 78.95
C MET A 1 -85.87 22.06 79.23
N GLU A 2 -85.82 20.92 78.56
CA GLU A 2 -85.28 20.80 77.19
C GLU A 2 -83.86 21.35 77.11
N ASN A 3 -82.93 20.62 77.70
CA ASN A 3 -81.62 20.55 77.08
C ASN A 3 -81.69 19.34 76.17
N LEU A 4 -81.70 19.63 74.86
CA LEU A 4 -81.51 18.68 73.78
C LEU A 4 -80.52 17.60 74.21
N GLY A 5 -80.76 16.33 73.86
CA GLY A 5 -79.96 15.13 74.19
C GLY A 5 -78.49 15.18 73.72
N ILE A 6 -77.81 16.22 74.15
CA ILE A 6 -76.50 16.70 73.78
C ILE A 6 -75.76 16.80 75.11
N ASP A 7 -74.97 15.77 75.38
CA ASP A 7 -74.05 15.78 76.50
C ASP A 7 -72.81 16.58 76.12
N ILE A 8 -72.67 17.78 76.68
CA ILE A 8 -71.53 18.69 76.44
C ILE A 8 -70.20 18.01 76.79
N LYS A 9 -70.18 17.10 77.79
CA LYS A 9 -68.97 16.35 78.16
C LYS A 9 -68.62 15.32 77.09
N LEU A 10 -69.61 14.70 76.47
CA LEU A 10 -69.41 13.75 75.37
C LEU A 10 -68.89 14.47 74.12
N ILE A 11 -69.43 15.65 73.79
CA ILE A 11 -68.91 16.46 72.69
C ILE A 11 -67.48 16.94 72.97
N ALA A 12 -67.18 17.40 74.19
CA ALA A 12 -65.83 17.85 74.55
C ALA A 12 -64.79 16.71 74.48
N SER A 13 -65.13 15.52 74.98
CA SER A 13 -64.23 14.35 74.91
C SER A 13 -64.04 13.83 73.47
N GLN A 14 -65.09 13.86 72.64
CA GLN A 14 -65.00 13.55 71.22
C GLN A 14 -64.12 14.56 70.48
N ALA A 15 -64.24 15.86 70.78
CA ALA A 15 -63.42 16.91 70.19
C ALA A 15 -61.93 16.75 70.55
N VAL A 16 -61.62 16.49 71.83
CA VAL A 16 -60.24 16.20 72.27
C VAL A 16 -59.68 14.96 71.57
N SER A 17 -60.46 13.88 71.48
CA SER A 17 -60.06 12.65 70.79
C SER A 17 -59.80 12.87 69.31
N PHE A 18 -60.65 13.64 68.64
CA PHE A 18 -60.47 14.02 67.23
C PHE A 18 -59.21 14.85 67.01
N VAL A 19 -58.93 15.82 67.88
CA VAL A 19 -57.72 16.64 67.80
C VAL A 19 -56.47 15.78 68.01
N LEU A 20 -56.47 14.89 69.00
CA LEU A 20 -55.39 13.94 69.25
C LEU A 20 -55.14 13.03 68.03
N PHE A 21 -56.20 12.47 67.46
CA PHE A 21 -56.14 11.68 66.24
C PHE A 21 -55.63 12.49 65.05
N PHE A 22 -56.09 13.73 64.87
CA PHE A 22 -55.66 14.61 63.79
C PHE A 22 -54.16 14.90 63.85
N PHE A 23 -53.61 15.15 65.04
CA PHE A 23 -52.17 15.34 65.21
C PHE A 23 -51.37 14.08 64.87
N ILE A 24 -51.86 12.91 65.26
CA ILE A 24 -51.25 11.62 64.91
C ILE A 24 -51.33 11.41 63.38
N PHE A 25 -52.51 11.56 62.77
CA PHE A 25 -52.71 11.40 61.32
C PHE A 25 -51.83 12.37 60.51
N LYS A 26 -51.81 13.65 60.88
CA LYS A 26 -51.02 14.68 60.22
C LYS A 26 -49.53 14.32 60.27
N LYS A 27 -49.01 13.89 61.42
CA LYS A 27 -47.59 13.58 61.54
C LYS A 27 -47.22 12.22 60.92
N PHE A 28 -48.00 11.17 61.19
CA PHE A 28 -47.64 9.80 60.85
C PHE A 28 -48.13 9.34 59.48
N ILE A 29 -49.23 9.87 58.93
CA ILE A 29 -49.79 9.38 57.65
C ILE A 29 -49.52 10.34 56.51
N SER A 30 -49.77 11.64 56.70
CA SER A 30 -49.63 12.61 55.59
C SER A 30 -48.19 12.72 55.06
N THR A 31 -47.21 12.71 55.97
CA THR A 31 -45.80 12.84 55.63
C THR A 31 -45.27 11.65 54.81
N PRO A 32 -45.42 10.38 55.23
CA PRO A 32 -44.95 9.25 54.42
C PRO A 32 -45.73 9.08 53.12
N LEU A 33 -47.04 9.36 53.10
CA LEU A 33 -47.83 9.26 51.87
C LEU A 33 -47.37 10.25 50.80
N ILE A 34 -47.16 11.51 51.17
CA ILE A 34 -46.64 12.53 50.25
C ILE A 34 -45.22 12.18 49.77
N LYS A 35 -44.36 11.69 50.68
CA LYS A 35 -43.01 11.23 50.30
C LYS A 35 -43.06 10.06 49.30
N PHE A 36 -43.96 9.10 49.49
CA PHE A 36 -44.13 7.97 48.57
C PHE A 36 -44.53 8.45 47.16
N LEU A 37 -45.52 9.34 47.08
CA LEU A 37 -45.96 9.92 45.81
C LEU A 37 -44.85 10.73 45.13
N GLN A 38 -44.11 11.55 45.88
CA GLN A 38 -42.97 12.31 45.35
C GLN A 38 -41.85 11.39 44.84
N ASN A 39 -41.56 10.30 45.55
CA ASN A 39 -40.55 9.33 45.13
C ASN A 39 -40.97 8.63 43.83
N LYS A 40 -42.25 8.27 43.70
CA LYS A 40 -42.78 7.66 42.46
C LYS A 40 -42.70 8.61 41.28
N LYS A 41 -43.09 9.88 41.47
CA LYS A 41 -42.95 10.90 40.44
C LYS A 41 -41.50 11.11 40.01
N LYS A 42 -40.56 11.19 40.98
CA LYS A 42 -39.13 11.30 40.69
C LYS A 42 -38.58 10.08 39.94
N GLU A 43 -39.01 8.88 40.32
CA GLU A 43 -38.61 7.64 39.64
C GLU A 43 -39.06 7.64 38.18
N GLU A 44 -40.27 8.10 37.90
CA GLU A 44 -40.82 8.22 36.55
C GLU A 44 -40.08 9.29 35.73
N GLU A 45 -39.86 10.48 36.29
CA GLU A 45 -39.08 11.55 35.65
C GLU A 45 -37.64 11.10 35.33
N LEU A 46 -37.01 10.34 36.22
CA LEU A 46 -35.66 9.78 35.98
C LEU A 46 -35.67 8.72 34.88
N ARG A 47 -36.70 7.86 34.83
CA ARG A 47 -36.85 6.84 33.78
C ARG A 47 -37.04 7.50 32.41
N GLU A 48 -37.87 8.53 32.33
CA GLU A 48 -38.13 9.27 31.09
C GLU A 48 -36.86 9.96 30.60
N LYS A 49 -36.15 10.69 31.48
CA LYS A 49 -34.86 11.31 31.14
C LYS A 49 -33.83 10.30 30.67
N LEU A 50 -33.71 9.15 31.35
CA LEU A 50 -32.78 8.11 30.93
C LEU A 50 -33.16 7.51 29.57
N ALA A 51 -34.45 7.32 29.30
CA ALA A 51 -34.93 6.85 28.00
C ALA A 51 -34.61 7.85 26.87
N GLU A 52 -34.79 9.15 27.11
CA GLU A 52 -34.41 10.20 26.16
C GLU A 52 -32.90 10.24 25.91
N GLU A 53 -32.08 10.20 26.98
CA GLU A 53 -30.62 10.15 26.86
C GLU A 53 -30.14 8.92 26.10
N LEU A 54 -30.73 7.75 26.35
CA LEU A 54 -30.40 6.53 25.62
C LEU A 54 -30.77 6.64 24.14
N LYS A 55 -31.93 7.25 23.82
CA LYS A 55 -32.35 7.49 22.44
C LYS A 55 -31.40 8.44 21.72
N ASP A 56 -31.02 9.55 22.34
CA ASP A 56 -30.06 10.51 21.78
C ASP A 56 -28.67 9.87 21.60
N ARG A 57 -28.18 9.13 22.60
CA ARG A 57 -26.91 8.39 22.49
C ARG A 57 -26.95 7.37 21.36
N LYS A 58 -28.06 6.64 21.20
CA LYS A 58 -28.22 5.67 20.12
C LYS A 58 -28.21 6.35 18.75
N ALA A 59 -28.96 7.45 18.59
CA ALA A 59 -28.98 8.22 17.35
C ALA A 59 -27.59 8.79 17.00
N LYS A 60 -26.86 9.30 17.99
CA LYS A 60 -25.48 9.78 17.80
C LYS A 60 -24.52 8.66 17.42
N LEU A 61 -24.67 7.48 18.02
CA LEU A 61 -23.84 6.32 17.72
C LEU A 61 -24.10 5.82 16.29
N GLU A 62 -25.37 5.70 15.90
CA GLU A 62 -25.75 5.34 14.52
C GLU A 62 -25.25 6.36 13.50
N ALA A 63 -25.37 7.66 13.78
CA ALA A 63 -24.84 8.71 12.91
C ALA A 63 -23.30 8.64 12.79
N LYS A 64 -22.60 8.34 13.90
CA LYS A 64 -21.15 8.18 13.91
C LYS A 64 -20.71 6.94 13.13
N ASP A 65 -21.42 5.83 13.28
CA ASP A 65 -21.14 4.60 12.53
C ASP A 65 -21.34 4.80 11.03
N LEU A 66 -22.42 5.47 10.62
CA LEU A 66 -22.65 5.84 9.22
C LEU A 66 -21.55 6.77 8.66
N ALA A 67 -21.11 7.76 9.44
CA ALA A 67 -20.03 8.65 9.06
C ALA A 67 -18.71 7.90 8.89
N LEU A 68 -18.40 7.01 9.84
CA LEU A 68 -17.19 6.19 9.83
C LEU A 68 -17.18 5.20 8.66
N GLU A 69 -18.33 4.60 8.33
CA GLU A 69 -18.44 3.71 7.16
C GLU A 69 -18.25 4.47 5.84
N LYS A 70 -18.79 5.69 5.75
CA LYS A 70 -18.56 6.57 4.60
C LYS A 70 -17.09 6.97 4.48
N GLU A 71 -16.44 7.32 5.58
CA GLU A 71 -15.02 7.67 5.61
C GLU A 71 -14.15 6.49 5.19
N LYS A 72 -14.41 5.29 5.71
CA LYS A 72 -13.72 4.06 5.30
C LYS A 72 -13.87 3.80 3.80
N LYS A 73 -15.07 3.95 3.25
CA LYS A 73 -15.30 3.77 1.81
C LYS A 73 -14.53 4.79 0.98
N GLN A 74 -14.54 6.06 1.38
CA GLN A 74 -13.78 7.10 0.70
C GLN A 74 -12.27 6.87 0.78
N ALA A 75 -11.75 6.46 1.94
CA ALA A 75 -10.35 6.12 2.12
C ALA A 75 -9.94 4.91 1.28
N PHE A 76 -10.79 3.88 1.22
CA PHE A 76 -10.58 2.70 0.39
C PHE A 76 -10.55 3.07 -1.11
N ASP A 77 -11.56 3.80 -1.59
CA ASP A 77 -11.63 4.23 -3.00
C ASP A 77 -10.42 5.08 -3.39
N LYS A 78 -9.97 5.97 -2.49
CA LYS A 78 -8.76 6.77 -2.67
C LYS A 78 -7.52 5.88 -2.75
N ALA A 79 -7.35 4.95 -1.82
CA ALA A 79 -6.20 4.03 -1.80
C ALA A 79 -6.15 3.16 -3.06
N VAL A 80 -7.29 2.64 -3.53
CA VAL A 80 -7.37 1.87 -4.77
C VAL A 80 -6.96 2.72 -5.98
N LYS A 81 -7.46 3.96 -6.07
CA LYS A 81 -7.12 4.87 -7.17
C LYS A 81 -5.63 5.24 -7.17
N GLU A 82 -5.06 5.54 -6.00
CA GLU A 82 -3.63 5.83 -5.84
C GLU A 82 -2.77 4.61 -6.21
N ASN A 83 -3.14 3.41 -5.76
CA ASN A 83 -2.45 2.18 -6.10
C ASN A 83 -2.50 1.89 -7.60
N ASN A 84 -3.66 2.04 -8.25
CA ASN A 84 -3.78 1.85 -9.70
C ASN A 84 -2.92 2.86 -10.48
N THR A 85 -2.92 4.12 -10.04
CA THR A 85 -2.09 5.17 -10.66
C THR A 85 -0.60 4.86 -10.50
N ARG A 86 -0.19 4.42 -9.31
CA ARG A 86 1.21 4.04 -9.03
C ARG A 86 1.62 2.80 -9.82
N ALA A 87 0.76 1.79 -9.89
CA ALA A 87 1.01 0.58 -10.67
C ALA A 87 1.15 0.89 -12.16
N GLN A 88 0.31 1.77 -12.71
CA GLN A 88 0.42 2.21 -14.09
C GLN A 88 1.73 2.95 -14.36
N LYS A 89 2.11 3.91 -13.50
CA LYS A 89 3.40 4.60 -13.60
C LYS A 89 4.58 3.64 -13.54
N LEU A 90 4.58 2.71 -12.58
CA LEU A 90 5.64 1.72 -12.44
C LEU A 90 5.73 0.82 -13.68
N LYS A 91 4.59 0.41 -14.24
CA LYS A 91 4.54 -0.35 -15.48
C LYS A 91 5.16 0.43 -16.64
N ASP A 92 4.82 1.70 -16.78
CA ASP A 92 5.34 2.56 -17.85
C ASP A 92 6.85 2.81 -17.68
N GLU A 93 7.33 3.02 -16.46
CA GLU A 93 8.74 3.13 -16.11
C GLU A 93 9.52 1.85 -16.43
N LEU A 94 8.98 0.67 -16.05
CA LEU A 94 9.60 -0.62 -16.35
C LEU A 94 9.66 -0.89 -17.85
N ILE A 95 8.60 -0.57 -18.60
CA ILE A 95 8.60 -0.69 -20.06
C ILE A 95 9.65 0.25 -20.68
N ALA A 96 9.77 1.48 -20.18
CA ALA A 96 10.76 2.42 -20.66
C ALA A 96 12.20 1.93 -20.38
N GLN A 97 12.47 1.46 -19.17
CA GLN A 97 13.77 0.87 -18.81
C GLN A 97 14.08 -0.36 -19.66
N ALA A 98 13.14 -1.29 -19.82
CA ALA A 98 13.31 -2.47 -20.65
C ALA A 98 13.63 -2.12 -22.12
N LYS A 99 13.01 -1.06 -22.67
CA LYS A 99 13.34 -0.57 -24.02
C LYS A 99 14.76 0.00 -24.10
N ILE A 100 15.18 0.75 -23.09
CA ILE A 100 16.55 1.31 -23.02
C ILE A 100 17.58 0.18 -22.92
N GLU A 101 17.35 -0.80 -22.06
CA GLU A 101 18.22 -1.96 -21.89
C GLU A 101 18.27 -2.82 -23.17
N ALA A 102 17.12 -3.07 -23.80
CA ALA A 102 17.07 -3.80 -25.06
C ALA A 102 17.84 -3.07 -26.18
N GLN A 103 17.69 -1.76 -26.28
CA GLN A 103 18.44 -0.96 -27.26
C GLN A 103 19.94 -1.02 -26.98
N LYS A 104 20.35 -0.90 -25.72
CA LYS A 104 21.75 -1.02 -25.30
C LYS A 104 22.33 -2.39 -25.67
N LEU A 105 21.60 -3.48 -25.40
CA LEU A 105 22.02 -4.83 -25.76
C LEU A 105 22.19 -4.99 -27.29
N ILE A 106 21.27 -4.42 -28.08
CA ILE A 106 21.37 -4.44 -29.55
C ILE A 106 22.61 -3.68 -30.02
N ASP A 107 22.90 -2.52 -29.43
CA ASP A 107 24.05 -1.71 -29.81
C ASP A 107 25.38 -2.37 -29.41
N GLU A 108 25.43 -2.99 -28.23
CA GLU A 108 26.56 -3.83 -27.80
C GLU A 108 26.78 -5.03 -28.73
N ALA A 109 25.71 -5.74 -29.10
CA ALA A 109 25.78 -6.87 -30.04
C ALA A 109 26.28 -6.44 -31.42
N LYS A 110 25.81 -5.30 -31.94
CA LYS A 110 26.31 -4.73 -33.21
C LYS A 110 27.79 -4.38 -33.14
N ALA A 111 28.23 -3.78 -32.03
CA ALA A 111 29.64 -3.46 -31.83
C ALA A 111 30.51 -4.73 -31.79
N SER A 112 30.05 -5.78 -31.09
CA SER A 112 30.74 -7.08 -31.06
C SER A 112 30.83 -7.73 -32.43
N ILE A 113 29.73 -7.73 -33.20
CA ILE A 113 29.71 -8.27 -34.58
C ILE A 113 30.69 -7.53 -35.47
N GLU A 114 30.76 -6.20 -35.37
CA GLU A 114 31.69 -5.40 -36.18
C GLU A 114 33.16 -5.71 -35.80
N GLN A 115 33.44 -5.90 -34.52
CA GLN A 115 34.76 -6.31 -34.06
C GLN A 115 35.14 -7.72 -34.54
N GLU A 116 34.24 -8.69 -34.42
CA GLU A 116 34.43 -10.06 -34.93
C GLU A 116 34.65 -10.07 -36.45
N ARG A 117 33.89 -9.27 -37.20
CA ARG A 117 34.09 -9.13 -38.66
C ARG A 117 35.49 -8.61 -38.98
N LYS A 118 35.96 -7.59 -38.27
CA LYS A 118 37.32 -7.06 -38.47
C LYS A 118 38.39 -8.09 -38.18
N GLN A 119 38.26 -8.85 -37.08
CA GLN A 119 39.16 -9.95 -36.74
C GLN A 119 39.14 -11.03 -37.83
N MET A 120 37.95 -11.46 -38.25
CA MET A 120 37.78 -12.44 -39.33
C MET A 120 38.43 -11.98 -40.64
N TYR A 121 38.27 -10.71 -41.03
CA TYR A 121 38.95 -10.17 -42.21
C TYR A 121 40.48 -10.16 -42.08
N ALA A 122 41.00 -9.84 -40.89
CA ALA A 122 42.45 -9.88 -40.63
C ALA A 122 42.98 -11.32 -40.75
N ASP A 123 42.28 -12.29 -40.17
CA ASP A 123 42.64 -13.71 -40.24
C ASP A 123 42.54 -14.24 -41.68
N MET A 124 41.47 -13.90 -42.41
CA MET A 124 41.34 -14.25 -43.83
C MET A 124 42.50 -13.71 -44.66
N LYS A 125 42.90 -12.44 -44.43
CA LYS A 125 44.03 -11.84 -45.13
C LYS A 125 45.32 -12.59 -44.84
N LYS A 126 45.55 -13.00 -43.59
CA LYS A 126 46.70 -13.83 -43.20
C LYS A 126 46.68 -15.18 -43.93
N HIS A 127 45.55 -15.88 -43.93
CA HIS A 127 45.41 -17.16 -44.64
C HIS A 127 45.61 -17.04 -46.15
N ILE A 128 45.16 -15.95 -46.79
CA ILE A 128 45.38 -15.70 -48.22
C ILE A 128 46.86 -15.47 -48.51
N VAL A 129 47.57 -14.72 -47.66
CA VAL A 129 49.01 -14.50 -47.80
C VAL A 129 49.76 -15.83 -47.66
N ASP A 130 49.45 -16.62 -46.63
CA ASP A 130 50.07 -17.92 -46.40
C ASP A 130 49.84 -18.88 -47.58
N LEU A 131 48.60 -18.97 -48.08
CA LEU A 131 48.27 -19.81 -49.24
C LEU A 131 48.98 -19.34 -50.51
N SER A 132 49.02 -18.02 -50.73
CA SER A 132 49.70 -17.43 -51.90
C SER A 132 51.20 -17.73 -51.86
N MET A 133 51.83 -17.67 -50.68
CA MET A 133 53.25 -18.03 -50.50
C MET A 133 53.50 -19.51 -50.77
N ILE A 134 52.59 -20.40 -50.36
CA ILE A 134 52.66 -21.83 -50.69
C ILE A 134 52.58 -22.06 -52.20
N VAL A 135 51.60 -21.45 -52.87
CA VAL A 135 51.40 -21.58 -54.32
C VAL A 135 52.62 -21.05 -55.09
N VAL A 136 53.11 -19.87 -54.74
CA VAL A 136 54.31 -19.27 -55.37
C VAL A 136 55.54 -20.14 -55.13
N SER A 137 55.75 -20.62 -53.90
CA SER A 137 56.89 -21.50 -53.58
C SER A 137 56.83 -22.82 -54.37
N SER A 138 55.64 -23.39 -54.54
CA SER A 138 55.45 -24.62 -55.33
C SER A 138 55.69 -24.39 -56.81
N ALA A 139 55.14 -23.32 -57.40
CA ALA A 139 55.33 -23.01 -58.82
C ALA A 139 56.80 -22.69 -59.16
N LEU A 140 57.50 -21.97 -58.28
CA LEU A 140 58.92 -21.66 -58.45
C LEU A 140 59.81 -22.89 -58.25
N LYS A 141 59.36 -23.90 -57.49
CA LYS A 141 60.11 -25.14 -57.29
C LYS A 141 60.30 -25.91 -58.61
N ASP A 142 59.30 -25.87 -59.50
CA ASP A 142 59.31 -26.59 -60.77
C ASP A 142 60.01 -25.83 -61.91
N LEU A 143 60.23 -24.52 -61.76
CA LEU A 143 60.84 -23.65 -62.79
C LEU A 143 62.30 -23.21 -62.53
N LEU A 144 62.82 -23.37 -61.31
CA LEU A 144 64.14 -22.83 -60.93
C LEU A 144 65.21 -23.91 -60.76
N SER A 145 66.45 -23.61 -61.18
CA SER A 145 67.63 -24.44 -60.88
C SER A 145 67.93 -24.46 -59.36
N PRO A 146 68.68 -25.45 -58.86
CA PRO A 146 69.01 -25.56 -57.43
C PRO A 146 69.64 -24.28 -56.84
N GLU A 147 70.45 -23.56 -57.62
CA GLU A 147 71.09 -22.30 -57.19
C GLU A 147 70.11 -21.11 -57.17
N ALA A 148 69.18 -21.05 -58.13
CA ALA A 148 68.18 -20.00 -58.22
C ALA A 148 67.10 -20.13 -57.13
N GLN A 149 66.73 -21.36 -56.76
CA GLN A 149 65.83 -21.66 -55.62
C GLN A 149 66.39 -21.06 -54.32
N LYS A 150 67.68 -21.27 -54.03
CA LYS A 150 68.33 -20.81 -52.80
C LYS A 150 68.35 -19.28 -52.70
N THR A 151 68.60 -18.60 -53.82
CA THR A 151 68.65 -17.14 -53.91
C THR A 151 67.26 -16.51 -53.78
N VAL A 152 66.24 -17.11 -54.39
CA VAL A 152 64.86 -16.61 -54.33
C VAL A 152 64.26 -16.82 -52.94
N THR A 153 64.49 -17.95 -52.26
CA THR A 153 64.03 -18.15 -50.88
C THR A 153 64.68 -17.15 -49.90
N GLN A 154 65.97 -16.85 -50.05
CA GLN A 154 66.65 -15.83 -49.24
C GLN A 154 66.07 -14.43 -49.45
N ASN A 155 65.75 -14.07 -50.69
CA ASN A 155 65.13 -12.79 -51.00
C ASN A 155 63.66 -12.71 -50.52
N LEU A 156 62.88 -13.79 -50.66
CA LEU A 156 61.49 -13.84 -50.17
C LEU A 156 61.42 -13.62 -48.66
N ILE A 157 62.30 -14.24 -47.87
CA ILE A 157 62.36 -14.03 -46.41
C ILE A 157 62.72 -12.56 -46.07
N LYS A 158 63.52 -11.89 -46.90
CA LYS A 158 63.92 -10.48 -46.73
C LYS A 158 62.81 -9.49 -47.11
N TYR A 159 61.89 -9.88 -47.99
CA TYR A 159 60.80 -9.02 -48.49
C TYR A 159 59.44 -9.30 -47.85
N ILE A 160 59.28 -10.34 -47.02
CA ILE A 160 58.13 -10.45 -46.13
C ILE A 160 58.24 -9.27 -45.15
N PRO A 161 57.35 -8.26 -45.22
CA PRO A 161 57.44 -7.12 -44.32
C PRO A 161 57.27 -7.64 -42.89
N GLU A 162 58.23 -7.28 -42.05
CA GLU A 162 58.32 -7.56 -40.60
C GLU A 162 57.18 -6.90 -39.78
N LYS A 163 56.03 -6.63 -40.41
CA LYS A 163 54.83 -6.04 -39.78
C LYS A 163 53.88 -7.07 -39.18
N THR A 164 54.18 -8.36 -39.26
CA THR A 164 53.40 -9.42 -38.57
C THR A 164 53.75 -9.56 -37.07
N LYS A 165 54.58 -8.67 -36.50
CA LYS A 165 54.98 -8.68 -35.08
C LYS A 165 54.66 -7.42 -34.28
N LEU A 166 53.83 -6.51 -34.78
CA LEU A 166 53.42 -5.33 -34.02
C LEU A 166 51.90 -5.21 -34.03
N GLU A 167 51.26 -5.87 -33.07
CA GLU A 167 50.05 -5.42 -32.35
C GLU A 167 49.70 -6.53 -31.34
N ASN A 168 50.34 -6.45 -30.17
CA ASN A 168 49.72 -6.87 -28.91
C ASN A 168 48.69 -5.80 -28.52
#